data_AF-A0A4Q3ULF3-F1
#
_entry.id   AF-A0A4Q3ULF3-F1
#
_cell.length_a   1.000
_cell.length_b   1.000
_cell.length_c   1.000
_cell.angle_alpha   90.00
_cell.angle_beta   90.00
_cell.angle_gamma   90.00
#
_symmetry.space_group_name_H-M   'P 1'
#
loop_
_entity.id
_entity.type
_entity.pdbx_description
1 polymer ?
#
loop_
_entity_poly.entity_id
_entity_poly.type
_entity_poly.pdbx_seq_one_letter_code
_entity_poly.pdbx_strand_id
1 'polypeptide(L)'
;FNEIFKDIRTGDSFKGFIKKIHEENKIDVVLGKPGYQKVEDELQKIINLLEENNGYLPYNDKSDPEDIYSFFGMSKKTFKMTTGNLYKQRKIEFTKTGIKLIE
;
A
#
# COMPACT_ATOMS: atom_id res chain seq x y z
N PHE A 1 -1.43 11.77 -13.27
CA PHE A 1 -0.66 10.97 -12.30
C PHE A 1 -1.05 9.52 -12.48
N ASN A 2 -0.10 8.67 -12.87
CA ASN A 2 -0.32 7.27 -13.27
C ASN A 2 -0.84 6.45 -12.07
N GLU A 3 -2.08 5.96 -12.14
CA GLU A 3 -2.71 5.10 -11.11
C GLU A 3 -2.32 3.61 -11.26
N ILE A 4 -1.41 3.29 -12.18
CA ILE A 4 -1.05 1.92 -12.58
C ILE A 4 0.34 1.59 -12.01
N PHE A 5 0.36 0.81 -10.94
CA PHE A 5 1.59 0.35 -10.25
C PHE A 5 2.04 -1.05 -10.68
N LYS A 6 1.50 -1.58 -11.78
CA LYS A 6 1.79 -2.91 -12.32
C LYS A 6 2.13 -2.79 -13.79
N ASP A 7 3.14 -3.53 -14.26
CA ASP A 7 3.48 -3.62 -15.68
C ASP A 7 2.30 -4.27 -16.42
N ILE A 8 1.63 -3.53 -17.30
CA ILE A 8 0.51 -4.03 -18.12
C ILE A 8 1.01 -4.19 -19.54
N ARG A 9 0.77 -5.36 -20.14
CA ARG A 9 1.04 -5.62 -21.55
C ARG A 9 -0.25 -5.75 -22.34
N THR A 10 -0.19 -5.42 -23.61
CA THR A 10 -1.31 -5.61 -24.53
C THR A 10 -1.71 -7.09 -24.55
N GLY A 11 -2.98 -7.39 -24.26
CA GLY A 11 -3.50 -8.75 -24.16
C GLY A 11 -3.74 -9.25 -22.73
N ASP A 12 -3.24 -8.54 -21.71
CA ASP A 12 -3.50 -8.89 -20.32
C ASP A 12 -4.98 -8.71 -19.96
N SER A 13 -5.58 -9.73 -19.36
CA SER A 13 -6.94 -9.70 -18.84
C SER A 13 -6.93 -9.60 -17.32
N PHE A 14 -7.61 -8.61 -16.77
CA PHE A 14 -7.66 -8.37 -15.33
C PHE A 14 -9.04 -7.93 -14.87
N LYS A 15 -9.36 -8.23 -13.62
CA LYS A 15 -10.58 -7.74 -12.95
C LYS A 15 -10.35 -6.29 -12.52
N GLY A 16 -11.04 -5.35 -13.14
CA GLY A 16 -11.03 -3.93 -12.80
C GLY A 16 -12.36 -3.45 -12.21
N PHE A 17 -12.36 -2.27 -11.63
CA PHE A 17 -13.57 -1.62 -11.11
C PHE A 17 -13.94 -0.43 -12.01
N ILE A 18 -15.24 -0.24 -12.28
CA ILE A 18 -15.71 0.90 -13.07
C ILE A 18 -15.67 2.16 -12.20
N LYS A 19 -14.84 3.14 -12.57
CA LYS A 19 -14.72 4.44 -11.89
C LYS A 19 -15.83 5.39 -12.32
N LYS A 20 -16.12 5.43 -13.62
CA LYS A 20 -17.13 6.32 -14.20
C LYS A 20 -17.59 5.80 -15.57
N ILE A 21 -18.86 6.03 -15.89
CA ILE A 21 -19.43 5.84 -17.22
C ILE A 21 -19.73 7.23 -17.79
N HIS A 22 -19.24 7.53 -18.99
CA HIS A 22 -19.45 8.80 -19.68
C HIS A 22 -20.61 8.72 -20.66
N GLU A 23 -21.16 9.87 -21.04
CA GLU A 23 -22.38 10.00 -21.87
C GLU A 23 -22.23 9.39 -23.28
N GLU A 24 -21.01 9.13 -23.75
CA GLU A 24 -20.72 8.46 -25.02
C GLU A 24 -20.41 6.95 -24.87
N ASN A 25 -20.92 6.28 -23.83
CA ASN A 25 -20.64 4.85 -23.53
C ASN A 25 -19.15 4.52 -23.31
N LYS A 26 -18.32 5.53 -23.03
CA LYS A 26 -16.91 5.33 -22.64
C LYS A 26 -16.84 5.05 -21.15
N ILE A 27 -15.98 4.11 -20.75
CA ILE A 27 -15.87 3.65 -19.36
C ILE A 27 -14.44 3.89 -18.87
N ASP A 28 -14.31 4.58 -17.75
CA ASP A 28 -13.05 4.64 -17.02
C ASP A 28 -12.95 3.43 -16.09
N VAL A 29 -11.98 2.56 -16.33
CA VAL A 29 -11.72 1.37 -15.51
C VAL A 29 -10.46 1.60 -14.69
N VAL A 30 -10.54 1.32 -13.39
CA VAL A 30 -9.39 1.35 -12.48
C VAL A 30 -8.97 -0.05 -12.08
N LEU A 31 -7.65 -0.23 -12.00
CA LEU A 31 -7.00 -1.42 -11.48
C LEU A 31 -6.95 -1.33 -9.95
N GLY A 32 -8.05 -1.74 -9.33
CA GLY A 32 -8.19 -1.79 -7.88
C GLY A 32 -9.36 -0.95 -7.35
N LYS A 33 -9.82 -1.27 -6.14
CA LYS A 33 -10.95 -0.57 -5.52
C LYS A 33 -10.54 0.87 -5.17
N PRO A 34 -11.30 1.89 -5.59
CA PRO A 34 -11.06 3.25 -5.13
C PRO A 34 -11.51 3.44 -3.68
N GLY A 35 -10.77 4.23 -2.89
CA GLY A 35 -11.23 4.77 -1.60
C GLY A 35 -10.63 4.15 -0.32
N TYR A 36 -11.40 4.26 0.78
CA TYR A 36 -11.04 3.87 2.16
C TYR A 36 -10.57 2.42 2.28
N GLN A 37 -11.19 1.50 1.53
CA GLN A 37 -10.81 0.08 1.53
C GLN A 37 -9.36 -0.14 1.13
N LYS A 38 -8.82 0.64 0.18
CA LYS A 38 -7.41 0.52 -0.20
C LYS A 38 -6.47 0.89 0.95
N VAL A 39 -6.84 1.90 1.74
CA VAL A 39 -6.06 2.33 2.90
C VAL A 39 -6.15 1.29 4.02
N GLU A 40 -7.33 0.73 4.26
CA GLU A 40 -7.51 -0.38 5.22
C GLU A 40 -6.73 -1.63 4.79
N ASP A 41 -6.76 -1.99 3.51
CA ASP A 41 -6.00 -3.11 2.94
C ASP A 41 -4.48 -2.90 3.12
N GLU A 42 -3.98 -1.67 2.88
CA GLU A 42 -2.57 -1.31 3.08
C GLU A 42 -2.16 -1.33 4.56
N LEU A 43 -3.04 -0.88 5.48
CA LEU A 43 -2.83 -0.95 6.93
C LEU A 43 -2.70 -2.41 7.38
N GLN A 44 -3.65 -3.25 6.97
CA GLN A 44 -3.65 -4.66 7.33
C GLN A 44 -2.43 -5.38 6.76
N LYS A 45 -2.01 -5.03 5.54
CA LYS A 45 -0.81 -5.60 4.93
C LYS A 45 0.44 -5.36 5.77
N ILE A 46 0.64 -4.15 6.31
CA ILE A 46 1.80 -3.86 7.17
C ILE A 46 1.74 -4.63 8.49
N ILE A 47 0.55 -4.76 9.09
CA ILE A 47 0.37 -5.56 10.33
C ILE A 47 0.71 -7.02 10.06
N ASN A 48 0.16 -7.62 9.01
CA ASN A 48 0.44 -9.03 8.68
C ASN A 48 1.94 -9.25 8.46
N LEU A 49 2.61 -8.36 7.73
CA LEU A 49 4.06 -8.44 7.51
C LEU A 49 4.85 -8.31 8.82
N LEU A 50 4.40 -7.47 9.75
CA LEU A 50 5.00 -7.37 11.07
C LEU A 50 4.83 -8.68 11.85
N GLU A 51 3.62 -9.23 11.90
CA GLU A 51 3.31 -10.50 12.57
C GLU A 51 4.15 -11.67 12.01
N GLU A 52 4.26 -11.77 10.68
CA GLU A 52 5.08 -12.77 9.98
C GLU A 52 6.58 -12.63 10.30
N ASN A 53 7.04 -11.43 10.67
CA ASN A 53 8.45 -11.12 10.98
C ASN A 53 8.68 -10.91 12.48
N ASN A 54 7.99 -11.66 13.34
CA ASN A 54 8.13 -11.62 14.81
C ASN A 54 7.88 -10.22 15.41
N GLY A 55 6.96 -9.47 14.82
CA GLY A 55 6.58 -8.13 15.25
C GLY A 55 7.62 -7.05 14.94
N TYR A 56 8.61 -7.29 14.07
CA TYR A 56 9.64 -6.31 13.76
C TYR A 56 10.03 -6.29 12.29
N LEU A 57 10.13 -5.10 11.72
CA LEU A 57 10.61 -4.89 10.36
C LEU A 57 11.70 -3.82 10.32
N PRO A 58 12.86 -4.07 9.67
CA PRO A 58 14.00 -3.15 9.62
C PRO A 58 13.80 -2.02 8.59
N TYR A 59 12.58 -1.49 8.47
CA TYR A 59 12.23 -0.43 7.54
C TYR A 59 11.80 0.83 8.28
N ASN A 60 12.36 1.96 7.90
CA ASN A 60 12.07 3.26 8.49
C ASN A 60 12.09 4.36 7.42
N ASP A 61 12.03 5.63 7.81
CA ASP A 61 12.05 6.75 6.86
C ASP A 61 13.37 6.82 6.05
N LYS A 62 14.46 6.27 6.57
CA LYS A 62 15.75 6.24 5.87
C LYS A 62 15.85 5.11 4.86
N SER A 63 14.94 4.15 4.85
CA SER A 63 14.93 3.05 3.88
C SER A 63 14.75 3.57 2.45
N ASP A 64 15.44 2.96 1.50
CA ASP A 64 15.37 3.38 0.11
C ASP A 64 13.97 3.15 -0.49
N PRO A 65 13.48 4.05 -1.35
CA PRO A 65 12.17 3.90 -1.99
C PRO A 65 12.00 2.57 -2.73
N GLU A 66 13.06 2.11 -3.40
CA GLU A 66 13.12 0.84 -4.13
C GLU A 66 12.95 -0.36 -3.20
N ASP A 67 13.59 -0.35 -2.03
CA ASP A 67 13.46 -1.42 -1.03
C ASP A 67 12.04 -1.48 -0.45
N ILE A 68 11.47 -0.31 -0.13
CA ILE A 68 10.09 -0.22 0.34
C ILE A 68 9.12 -0.74 -0.72
N TYR A 69 9.33 -0.37 -1.99
CA TYR A 69 8.50 -0.85 -3.08
C TYR A 69 8.62 -2.37 -3.27
N SER A 70 9.85 -2.90 -3.25
CA SER A 70 10.11 -4.32 -3.46
C SER A 70 9.54 -5.19 -2.33
N PHE A 71 9.63 -4.75 -1.08
CA PHE A 71 9.13 -5.50 0.07
C PHE A 71 7.62 -5.31 0.30
N PHE A 72 7.14 -4.07 0.32
CA PHE A 72 5.75 -3.77 0.67
C PHE A 72 4.82 -3.67 -0.53
N GLY A 73 5.34 -3.60 -1.76
CA GLY A 73 4.54 -3.38 -2.97
C GLY A 73 3.81 -2.04 -2.98
N MET A 74 4.34 -1.04 -2.28
CA MET A 74 3.75 0.30 -2.18
C MET A 74 4.82 1.39 -2.24
N SER A 75 4.41 2.62 -2.57
CA SER A 75 5.34 3.75 -2.63
C SER A 75 5.83 4.17 -1.24
N LYS A 76 7.01 4.80 -1.15
CA LYS A 76 7.53 5.38 0.11
C LYS A 76 6.55 6.40 0.73
N LYS A 77 5.81 7.15 -0.09
CA LYS A 77 4.76 8.07 0.37
C LYS A 77 3.62 7.32 1.05
N THR A 78 3.14 6.25 0.41
CA THR A 78 2.09 5.36 0.95
C THR A 78 2.55 4.74 2.26
N PHE A 79 3.76 4.16 2.28
CA PHE A 79 4.36 3.56 3.47
C PHE A 79 4.39 4.51 4.68
N LYS A 80 4.82 5.77 4.49
CA LYS A 80 4.81 6.78 5.56
C LYS A 80 3.41 7.10 6.05
N MET A 81 2.45 7.22 5.14
CA MET A 81 1.06 7.49 5.49
C MET A 81 0.47 6.35 6.33
N THR A 82 0.68 5.11 5.89
CA THR A 82 0.17 3.90 6.54
C THR A 82 0.82 3.66 7.90
N THR A 83 2.14 3.73 8.00
CA THR A 83 2.86 3.60 9.29
C THR A 83 2.52 4.75 10.24
N GLY A 84 2.37 5.99 9.74
CA GLY A 84 1.91 7.11 10.55
C GLY A 84 0.49 6.93 11.11
N ASN A 85 -0.42 6.34 10.33
CA ASN A 85 -1.76 5.98 10.80
C ASN A 85 -1.72 4.86 11.84
N LEU A 86 -0.93 3.81 11.64
CA LEU A 86 -0.74 2.73 12.62
C LEU A 86 -0.15 3.23 13.94
N TYR A 87 0.80 4.17 13.86
CA TYR A 87 1.39 4.81 15.03
C TYR A 87 0.35 5.64 15.80
N LYS A 88 -0.48 6.42 15.11
CA LYS A 88 -1.61 7.15 15.73
C LYS A 88 -2.62 6.21 16.40
N GLN A 89 -2.84 5.04 15.82
CA GLN A 89 -3.68 3.98 16.40
C GLN A 89 -2.97 3.17 17.50
N ARG A 90 -1.70 3.50 17.82
CA ARG A 90 -0.85 2.79 18.80
C ARG A 90 -0.65 1.31 18.52
N LYS A 91 -0.74 0.90 17.24
CA LYS A 91 -0.48 -0.48 16.81
C LYS A 91 1.00 -0.76 16.55
N ILE A 92 1.78 0.28 16.27
CA ILE A 92 3.22 0.15 16.00
C ILE A 92 4.03 1.25 16.70
N GLU A 93 5.30 0.97 16.94
CA GLU A 93 6.32 1.89 17.43
C GLU A 93 7.40 2.08 16.36
N PHE A 94 7.87 3.33 16.20
CA PHE A 94 9.07 3.61 15.41
C PHE A 94 10.31 3.44 16.28
N THR A 95 11.22 2.57 15.87
CA THR A 95 12.54 2.41 16.49
C THR A 95 13.60 3.11 15.65
N LYS A 96 14.82 3.24 16.18
CA LYS A 96 15.95 3.82 15.42
C LYS A 96 16.27 3.02 14.15
N THR A 97 15.99 1.73 14.16
CA THR A 97 16.37 0.77 13.13
C THR A 97 15.19 0.26 12.30
N GLY A 98 13.95 0.56 12.66
CA GLY A 98 12.78 0.02 11.96
C GLY A 98 11.43 0.37 12.60
N ILE A 99 10.45 -0.49 12.36
CA ILE A 99 9.11 -0.44 12.97
C ILE A 99 8.85 -1.73 13.75
N LYS A 100 8.20 -1.61 14.90
CA LYS A 100 7.84 -2.73 15.77
C LYS A 100 6.34 -2.75 16.03
N LEU A 101 5.73 -3.92 16.06
CA LEU A 101 4.35 -4.10 16.49
C LEU A 101 4.25 -3.85 18.01
N ILE A 102 3.25 -3.09 18.41
CA ILE A 102 2.86 -2.90 19.81
C ILE A 102 1.66 -3.82 20.05
N GLU A 103 1.70 -4.56 21.15
CA GLU A 103 0.58 -5.40 21.63
C GLU A 103 -0.44 -4.55 22.40
#